data_AF-A0A5Q4F2T3-F1
#
_entry.id   AF-A0A5Q4F2T3-F1
#
_cell.length_a   1.000
_cell.length_b   1.000
_cell.length_c   1.000
_cell.angle_alpha   90.00
_cell.angle_beta   90.00
_cell.angle_gamma   90.00
#
_symmetry.space_group_name_H-M   'P 1'
#
loop_
_entity.id
_entity.type
_entity.pdbx_description
1 polymer ?
#
loop_
_entity_poly.entity_id
_entity_poly.type
_entity_poly.pdbx_seq_one_letter_code
_entity_poly.pdbx_strand_id
1 'polypeptide(L)'
;MNKNSLLFYVLPVVLLSACVQNDERLIEEEVYKKLFIDITLINHMDQRLLNDITKDELIHMVYEKHNVTHEMFRYSHDFYESDIESQLKRMDDISAILRNERDKIIELEKLHASENRESLDSLRQRILNR
;
A
#
# COMPACT_ATOMS: atom_id res chain seq x y z
N MET A 1 23.45 43.07 42.57
CA MET A 1 22.18 42.60 43.16
C MET A 1 21.07 42.86 42.15
N ASN A 2 20.69 41.82 41.41
CA ASN A 2 19.38 41.47 40.88
C ASN A 2 18.36 42.56 40.52
N LYS A 3 17.87 42.57 39.27
CA LYS A 3 16.59 41.94 38.81
C LYS A 3 16.24 42.47 37.42
N ASN A 4 15.51 41.66 36.65
CA ASN A 4 15.00 41.88 35.28
C ASN A 4 15.98 41.42 34.20
N SER A 5 16.23 40.12 33.97
CA SER A 5 15.28 39.05 33.65
C SER A 5 14.15 39.49 32.72
N LEU A 6 13.86 38.62 31.75
CA LEU A 6 12.53 38.44 31.15
C LEU A 6 12.14 39.26 29.90
N LEU A 7 13.06 39.57 28.97
CA LEU A 7 12.64 40.26 27.72
C LEU A 7 13.27 39.80 26.40
N PHE A 8 13.72 38.55 26.29
CA PHE A 8 14.03 37.94 24.97
C PHE A 8 13.53 36.49 24.82
N TYR A 9 12.46 36.13 25.53
CA TYR A 9 11.70 34.88 25.35
C TYR A 9 10.45 35.08 24.46
N VAL A 10 10.52 35.97 23.45
CA VAL A 10 9.37 36.27 22.58
C VAL A 10 9.49 35.61 21.19
N LEU A 11 10.31 34.57 21.02
CA LEU A 11 10.58 34.00 19.69
C LEU A 11 10.68 32.47 19.59
N PRO A 12 9.82 31.69 20.28
CA PRO A 12 9.13 30.65 19.48
C PRO A 12 7.78 30.27 20.09
N VAL A 13 6.73 31.06 19.86
CA VAL A 13 5.34 30.59 20.09
C VAL A 13 4.46 30.78 18.85
N VAL A 14 4.94 31.45 17.79
CA VAL A 14 4.16 31.74 16.59
C VAL A 14 4.35 30.69 15.47
N LEU A 15 5.14 29.63 15.67
CA LEU A 15 5.55 28.74 14.57
C LEU A 15 4.86 27.37 14.43
N LEU A 16 3.90 26.96 15.27
CA LEU A 16 3.32 25.60 15.13
C LEU A 16 1.80 25.50 15.29
N SER A 17 1.07 26.58 15.05
CA SER A 17 -0.40 26.50 14.84
C SER A 17 -0.76 26.66 13.37
N ALA A 18 0.06 26.09 12.47
CA ALA A 18 -0.44 25.61 11.19
C ALA A 18 -1.33 24.39 11.50
N CYS A 19 -2.53 24.67 12.01
CA CYS A 19 -3.64 23.75 11.99
C CYS A 19 -3.99 23.60 10.51
N VAL A 20 -3.24 22.74 9.80
CA VAL A 20 -3.69 22.21 8.52
C VAL A 20 -5.02 21.57 8.86
N GLN A 21 -6.09 22.21 8.41
CA GLN A 21 -7.44 21.75 8.59
C GLN A 21 -7.52 20.46 7.77
N ASN A 22 -7.21 19.36 8.44
CA ASN A 22 -7.20 18.04 7.83
C ASN A 22 -8.65 17.79 7.43
N ASP A 23 -8.96 17.84 6.13
CA ASP A 23 -10.28 17.44 5.67
C ASP A 23 -10.39 15.97 6.08
N GLU A 24 -11.28 15.67 7.02
CA GLU A 24 -11.42 14.33 7.61
C GLU A 24 -11.74 13.27 6.54
N ARG A 25 -12.14 13.69 5.33
CA ARG A 25 -12.40 12.84 4.18
C ARG A 25 -11.15 12.56 3.33
N LEU A 26 -10.10 13.38 3.45
CA LEU A 26 -8.85 13.22 2.72
C LEU A 26 -7.99 12.15 3.40
N ILE A 27 -7.75 11.07 2.67
CA ILE A 27 -6.87 9.98 3.09
C ILE A 27 -5.42 10.44 2.95
N GLU A 28 -4.60 10.16 3.95
CA GLU A 28 -3.15 10.38 3.89
C GLU A 28 -2.54 9.71 2.65
N GLU A 29 -1.66 10.42 1.94
CA GLU A 29 -1.14 9.98 0.63
C GLU A 29 -0.55 8.56 0.65
N GLU A 30 0.17 8.19 1.71
CA GLU A 30 0.76 6.85 1.83
C GLU A 30 -0.29 5.75 2.05
N VAL A 31 -1.40 6.07 2.71
CA VAL A 31 -2.55 5.15 2.84
C VAL A 31 -3.30 5.07 1.52
N TYR A 32 -3.47 6.20 0.83
CA TYR A 32 -4.08 6.26 -0.50
C TYR A 32 -3.31 5.42 -1.53
N LYS A 33 -1.96 5.54 -1.57
CA LYS A 33 -1.10 4.73 -2.46
C LYS A 33 -1.29 3.23 -2.22
N LYS A 34 -1.33 2.80 -0.95
CA LYS A 34 -1.56 1.38 -0.58
C LYS A 34 -2.94 0.90 -1.03
N LEU A 35 -3.98 1.68 -0.76
CA LEU A 35 -5.35 1.38 -1.22
C LEU A 35 -5.42 1.27 -2.74
N PHE A 36 -4.80 2.21 -3.45
CA PHE A 36 -4.78 2.21 -4.91
C PHE A 36 -4.10 0.96 -5.47
N ILE A 37 -2.96 0.55 -4.87
CA ILE A 37 -2.26 -0.68 -5.23
C ILE A 37 -3.17 -1.90 -5.00
N ASP A 38 -3.72 -2.05 -3.78
CA ASP A 38 -4.52 -3.21 -3.40
C ASP A 38 -5.75 -3.35 -4.31
N ILE A 39 -6.48 -2.25 -4.55
CA ILE A 39 -7.65 -2.22 -5.43
C ILE A 39 -7.25 -2.52 -6.88
N THR A 40 -6.14 -1.96 -7.36
CA THR A 40 -5.64 -2.24 -8.72
C THR A 40 -5.30 -3.71 -8.89
N LEU A 41 -4.65 -4.33 -7.91
CA LEU A 41 -4.33 -5.74 -7.91
C LEU A 41 -5.60 -6.59 -7.96
N ILE A 42 -6.58 -6.33 -7.08
CA ILE A 42 -7.87 -7.04 -7.05
C ILE A 42 -8.59 -6.94 -8.40
N ASN A 43 -8.62 -5.76 -9.01
CA ASN A 43 -9.25 -5.56 -10.31
C ASN A 43 -8.60 -6.40 -11.42
N HIS A 44 -7.29 -6.65 -11.35
CA HIS A 44 -6.56 -7.48 -12.31
C HIS A 44 -6.62 -8.98 -12.00
N MET A 45 -7.08 -9.40 -10.83
CA MET A 45 -7.24 -10.83 -10.51
C MET A 45 -8.29 -11.48 -11.41
N ASP A 46 -8.10 -12.76 -11.72
CA ASP A 46 -9.16 -13.55 -12.36
C ASP A 46 -10.21 -13.93 -11.31
N GLN A 47 -11.48 -13.62 -11.56
CA GLN A 47 -12.58 -13.93 -10.64
C GLN A 47 -12.65 -15.43 -10.30
N ARG A 48 -12.20 -16.31 -11.21
CA ARG A 48 -12.16 -17.76 -10.99
C ARG A 48 -11.19 -18.17 -9.87
N LEU A 49 -10.20 -17.33 -9.55
CA LEU A 49 -9.24 -17.56 -8.47
C LEU A 49 -9.80 -17.15 -7.11
N LEU A 50 -10.92 -16.42 -7.07
CA LEU A 50 -11.50 -15.88 -5.84
C LEU A 50 -12.54 -16.80 -5.19
N ASN A 51 -12.75 -18.01 -5.76
CA ASN A 51 -13.74 -18.98 -5.31
C ASN A 51 -15.12 -18.32 -5.12
N ASP A 52 -15.63 -18.28 -3.89
CA ASP A 52 -16.95 -17.76 -3.53
C ASP A 52 -16.97 -16.25 -3.22
N ILE A 53 -15.80 -15.59 -3.19
CA ILE A 53 -15.69 -14.16 -2.87
C ILE A 53 -15.65 -13.35 -4.17
N THR A 54 -16.43 -12.29 -4.23
CA THR A 54 -16.42 -11.34 -5.34
C THR A 54 -15.29 -10.32 -5.20
N LYS A 55 -14.84 -9.74 -6.32
CA LYS A 55 -13.90 -8.60 -6.29
C LYS A 55 -14.41 -7.44 -5.44
N ASP A 56 -15.70 -7.15 -5.50
CA ASP A 56 -16.30 -6.04 -4.76
C ASP A 56 -16.25 -6.29 -3.24
N GLU A 57 -16.49 -7.52 -2.80
CA GLU A 57 -16.32 -7.90 -1.38
C GLU A 57 -14.87 -7.77 -0.93
N LEU A 58 -13.89 -8.18 -1.76
CA LEU A 58 -12.48 -7.97 -1.45
C LEU A 58 -12.11 -6.50 -1.35
N ILE A 59 -12.59 -5.67 -2.29
CA ILE A 59 -12.38 -4.22 -2.25
C ILE A 59 -12.99 -3.64 -0.97
N HIS A 60 -14.17 -4.10 -0.56
CA HIS A 60 -14.79 -3.69 0.70
C HIS A 60 -13.93 -4.06 1.91
N MET A 61 -13.39 -5.28 1.97
CA MET A 61 -12.47 -5.70 3.02
C MET A 61 -11.19 -4.85 3.06
N VAL A 62 -10.68 -4.41 1.90
CA VAL A 62 -9.54 -3.49 1.83
C VAL A 62 -9.89 -2.14 2.45
N TYR A 63 -11.06 -1.58 2.15
CA TYR A 63 -11.52 -0.35 2.78
C TYR A 63 -11.61 -0.48 4.30
N GLU A 64 -12.23 -1.55 4.80
CA GLU A 64 -12.34 -1.83 6.24
C GLU A 64 -10.98 -1.95 6.92
N LYS A 65 -10.04 -2.69 6.32
CA LYS A 65 -8.67 -2.87 6.84
C LYS A 65 -7.94 -1.55 7.05
N HIS A 66 -8.21 -0.56 6.20
CA HIS A 66 -7.59 0.76 6.26
C HIS A 66 -8.42 1.81 7.01
N ASN A 67 -9.57 1.43 7.59
CA ASN A 67 -10.55 2.34 8.22
C ASN A 67 -10.97 3.48 7.28
N VAL A 68 -11.17 3.16 6.00
CA VAL A 68 -11.54 4.11 4.96
C VAL A 68 -12.91 3.72 4.40
N THR A 69 -13.71 4.69 3.99
CA THR A 69 -14.94 4.42 3.23
C THR A 69 -14.69 4.57 1.73
N HIS A 70 -15.56 3.98 0.91
CA HIS A 70 -15.51 4.18 -0.54
C HIS A 70 -15.58 5.66 -0.93
N GLU A 71 -16.39 6.45 -0.22
CA GLU A 71 -16.56 7.89 -0.44
C GLU A 71 -15.27 8.67 -0.12
N MET A 72 -14.59 8.34 0.98
CA MET A 72 -13.28 8.92 1.32
C MET A 72 -12.24 8.59 0.26
N PHE A 73 -12.24 7.35 -0.24
CA PHE A 73 -11.36 6.95 -1.32
C PHE A 73 -11.63 7.74 -2.59
N ARG A 74 -12.90 7.87 -3.01
CA ARG A 74 -13.27 8.64 -4.20
C ARG A 74 -12.88 10.11 -4.07
N TYR A 75 -13.19 10.73 -2.93
CA TYR A 75 -12.83 12.11 -2.66
C TYR A 75 -11.31 12.33 -2.73
N SER A 76 -10.54 11.44 -2.11
CA SER A 76 -9.08 11.52 -2.10
C SER A 76 -8.49 11.27 -3.48
N HIS A 77 -9.07 10.36 -4.25
CA HIS A 77 -8.69 10.11 -5.64
C HIS A 77 -8.87 11.37 -6.50
N ASP A 78 -10.05 12.01 -6.42
CA ASP A 78 -10.33 13.26 -7.12
C ASP A 78 -9.37 14.39 -6.68
N PHE A 79 -9.06 14.46 -5.38
CA PHE A 79 -8.10 15.43 -4.85
C PHE A 79 -6.69 15.22 -5.40
N TYR A 80 -6.17 13.99 -5.34
CA TYR A 80 -4.80 13.70 -5.78
C TYR A 80 -4.63 13.76 -7.30
N GLU A 81 -5.67 13.47 -8.08
CA GLU A 81 -5.66 13.62 -9.54
C GLU A 81 -5.70 15.08 -10.02
N SER A 82 -6.16 16.01 -9.17
CA SER A 82 -6.24 17.43 -9.54
C SER A 82 -4.87 18.07 -9.79
N ASP A 83 -3.81 17.55 -9.18
CA ASP A 83 -2.42 17.93 -9.43
C ASP A 83 -1.73 16.84 -10.27
N ILE A 84 -1.68 17.07 -11.57
CA ILE A 84 -1.15 16.13 -12.56
C ILE A 84 0.32 15.80 -12.31
N GLU A 85 1.16 16.78 -11.96
CA GLU A 85 2.60 16.54 -11.78
C GLU A 85 2.84 15.66 -10.55
N SER A 86 2.20 15.99 -9.43
CA SER A 86 2.28 15.17 -8.23
C SER A 86 1.67 13.79 -8.46
N GLN A 87 0.58 13.69 -9.24
CA GLN A 87 -0.05 12.41 -9.56
C GLN A 87 0.87 11.51 -10.41
N LEU A 88 1.59 12.07 -11.38
CA LEU A 88 2.57 11.30 -12.15
C LEU A 88 3.65 10.69 -11.25
N LYS A 89 4.16 11.48 -10.29
CA LYS A 89 5.12 10.98 -9.30
C LYS A 89 4.53 9.86 -8.44
N ARG A 90 3.27 9.98 -8.00
CA ARG A 90 2.57 8.90 -7.28
C ARG A 90 2.44 7.64 -8.11
N MET A 91 2.15 7.77 -9.41
CA MET A 91 2.08 6.63 -10.33
C MET A 91 3.44 5.95 -10.53
N ASP A 92 4.52 6.72 -10.57
CA ASP A 92 5.89 6.17 -10.62
C ASP A 92 6.21 5.37 -9.35
N ASP A 93 5.91 5.92 -8.17
CA ASP A 93 6.07 5.24 -6.89
C ASP A 93 5.28 3.93 -6.84
N ILE A 94 3.99 3.98 -7.22
CA ILE A 94 3.10 2.82 -7.26
C ILE A 94 3.61 1.77 -8.25
N SER A 95 4.07 2.19 -9.42
CA SER A 95 4.63 1.29 -10.44
C SER A 95 5.90 0.60 -9.96
N ALA A 96 6.75 1.30 -9.21
CA ALA A 96 7.95 0.72 -8.62
C ALA A 96 7.59 -0.37 -7.59
N ILE A 97 6.60 -0.11 -6.73
CA ILE A 97 6.11 -1.10 -5.74
C ILE A 97 5.54 -2.33 -6.45
N LEU A 98 4.66 -2.15 -7.44
CA LEU A 98 4.06 -3.26 -8.19
C LEU A 98 5.11 -4.13 -8.90
N ARG A 99 6.17 -3.52 -9.46
CA ARG A 99 7.28 -4.27 -10.08
C ARG A 99 8.03 -5.11 -9.04
N ASN A 100 8.31 -4.54 -7.88
CA ASN A 100 8.99 -5.25 -6.80
C ASN A 100 8.15 -6.44 -6.29
N GLU A 101 6.84 -6.25 -6.10
CA GLU A 101 5.94 -7.35 -5.69
C GLU A 101 5.87 -8.45 -6.76
N ARG A 102 5.80 -8.09 -8.04
CA ARG A 102 5.88 -9.06 -9.14
C ARG A 102 7.18 -9.86 -9.10
N ASP A 103 8.32 -9.19 -8.91
CA ASP A 103 9.62 -9.85 -8.94
C ASP A 103 9.79 -10.82 -7.76
N LYS A 104 9.24 -10.50 -6.58
CA LYS A 104 9.15 -11.42 -5.43
C LYS A 104 8.30 -12.65 -5.74
N ILE A 105 7.15 -12.48 -6.38
CA ILE A 105 6.28 -13.61 -6.76
C ILE A 105 7.03 -14.55 -7.70
N ILE A 106 7.72 -14.01 -8.71
CA ILE A 106 8.53 -14.80 -9.65
C ILE A 106 9.63 -15.58 -8.92
N GLU A 107 10.27 -14.99 -7.91
CA GLU A 107 11.28 -15.67 -7.10
C GLU A 107 10.68 -16.81 -6.27
N LEU A 108 9.55 -16.58 -5.60
CA LEU A 108 8.82 -17.60 -4.83
C LEU A 108 8.36 -18.76 -5.73
N GLU A 109 7.87 -18.48 -6.94
CA GLU A 109 7.50 -19.51 -7.91
C GLU A 109 8.69 -20.39 -8.31
N LYS A 110 9.87 -19.78 -8.51
CA LYS A 110 11.11 -20.52 -8.81
C LYS A 110 11.52 -21.42 -7.65
N LEU A 111 11.49 -20.91 -6.42
CA LEU A 111 11.84 -21.68 -5.22
C LEU A 111 10.90 -22.88 -5.05
N HIS A 112 9.59 -22.65 -5.14
CA HIS A 112 8.60 -23.72 -5.05
C HIS A 112 8.74 -24.76 -6.17
N ALA A 113 9.09 -24.32 -7.39
CA ALA A 113 9.37 -25.24 -8.49
C ALA A 113 10.64 -26.07 -8.27
N SER A 114 11.70 -25.50 -7.68
CA SER A 114 12.92 -26.25 -7.34
C SER A 114 12.70 -27.26 -6.21
N GLU A 115 12.03 -26.88 -5.13
CA GLU A 115 11.74 -27.78 -4.00
C GLU A 115 10.92 -29.00 -4.42
N ASN A 116 9.91 -28.80 -5.28
CA ASN A 116 9.10 -29.90 -5.80
C ASN A 116 9.89 -30.84 -6.72
N ARG A 117 10.86 -30.33 -7.49
CA ARG A 117 11.75 -31.17 -8.31
C ARG A 117 12.67 -32.03 -7.44
N GLU A 118 13.28 -31.44 -6.42
CA GLU A 118 14.15 -32.16 -5.48
C GLU A 118 13.38 -33.25 -4.72
N SER A 119 12.14 -32.95 -4.29
CA SER A 119 11.25 -33.93 -3.66
C SER A 119 10.97 -35.12 -4.58
N LEU A 120 10.61 -34.88 -5.85
CA LEU A 120 10.32 -35.93 -6.82
C LEU A 120 11.53 -36.81 -7.15
N ASP A 121 12.72 -36.23 -7.29
CA ASP A 121 13.93 -37.01 -7.56
C ASP A 121 14.34 -37.85 -6.35
N SER A 122 14.15 -37.34 -5.12
CA SER A 122 14.36 -38.13 -3.91
C SER A 122 13.41 -39.33 -3.80
N LEU A 123 12.16 -39.17 -4.23
CA LEU A 123 11.18 -40.25 -4.30
C LEU A 123 11.55 -41.29 -5.37
N ARG A 124 11.97 -40.85 -6.55
CA ARG A 124 12.47 -41.73 -7.63
C ARG A 124 13.65 -42.57 -7.18
N GLN A 125 14.62 -41.96 -6.49
CA GLN A 125 15.81 -42.67 -5.97
C GLN A 125 15.43 -43.74 -4.93
N ARG A 126 14.43 -43.51 -4.08
CA ARG A 126 13.94 -44.53 -3.13
C ARG A 126 13.22 -45.68 -3.81
N ILE A 127 12.52 -45.43 -4.92
CA ILE A 127 11.83 -46.47 -5.68
C ILE A 127 12.84 -47.33 -6.45
N LEU A 128 13.88 -46.72 -7.02
CA LEU A 128 14.89 -47.42 -7.82
C LEU A 128 15.91 -48.22 -6.98
N ASN A 129 16.09 -47.89 -5.70
CA ASN A 129 17.00 -48.58 -4.78
C ASN A 129 16.30 -49.66 -3.91
N ARG A 130 15.11 -50.11 -4.30
CA ARG A 130 14.38 -51.25 -3.71
C ARG A 130 14.34 -52.42 -4.69
#